data_AF-A0A956CFV9-F1
#
_entry.id   AF-A0A956CFV9-F1
#
_cell.length_a   1.000
_cell.length_b   1.000
_cell.length_c   1.000
_cell.angle_alpha   90.00
_cell.angle_beta   90.00
_cell.angle_gamma   90.00
#
_symmetry.space_group_name_H-M   'P 1'
#
loop_
_entity.id
_entity.type
_entity.pdbx_description
1 polymer ?
#
loop_
_entity_poly.entity_id
_entity_poly.type
_entity_poly.pdbx_seq_one_letter_code
_entity_poly.pdbx_strand_id
1 'polypeptide(L)'
;MFVVALTRFSPAGPLEGEVGALAPVLGVGAYELRLSLAATPPVVLWTGNELDAAKSVLALLRGRGHGAVACDAASVASSDAMASPRSFSFTPDGLDDFRYADMLALLVATHVRHEETNEQHTEKKLSLSRAALSGGLVLSKKSTVSKQSSSEEREPVLYVMHRSGSGHLLLRAGSLRYTGLGERIGRTVHENFQILVTLLRERAPKALFDDRLQKPRRGSLLAVSGTSRERNIVSSNEAETDLAAHLLTVAALQGQV
;
A
#
# COMPACT_ATOMS: atom_id res chain seq x y z
N MET A 1 -16.43 -3.85 8.94
CA MET A 1 -15.55 -5.04 9.08
C MET A 1 -14.41 -4.61 9.98
N PHE A 2 -14.19 -5.28 11.10
CA PHE A 2 -13.12 -4.95 12.03
C PHE A 2 -11.79 -5.58 11.61
N VAL A 3 -10.71 -4.85 11.85
CA VAL A 3 -9.33 -5.25 11.59
C VAL A 3 -8.57 -5.11 12.89
N VAL A 4 -7.75 -6.11 13.25
CA VAL A 4 -6.80 -6.03 14.36
C VAL A 4 -5.39 -6.21 13.80
N ALA A 5 -4.51 -5.26 14.14
CA ALA A 5 -3.15 -5.25 13.65
C ALA A 5 -2.13 -5.12 14.78
N LEU A 6 -1.00 -5.80 14.61
CA LEU A 6 0.20 -5.65 15.42
C LEU A 6 1.04 -4.52 14.84
N THR A 7 1.34 -3.51 15.65
CA THR A 7 2.08 -2.29 15.27
C THR A 7 3.51 -2.29 15.78
N ARG A 8 3.75 -3.01 16.89
CA ARG A 8 5.07 -3.17 17.50
C ARG A 8 5.18 -4.53 18.19
N PHE A 9 6.32 -5.20 18.02
CA PHE A 9 6.63 -6.41 18.77
C PHE A 9 6.97 -6.12 20.23
N SER A 10 6.58 -7.02 21.13
CA SER A 10 7.04 -7.01 22.51
C SER A 10 8.54 -7.29 22.53
N PRO A 11 9.35 -6.54 23.29
CA PRO A 11 10.79 -6.83 23.42
C PRO A 11 11.07 -8.08 24.26
N ALA A 12 10.05 -8.62 24.94
CA ALA A 12 10.21 -9.60 26.02
C ALA A 12 10.30 -11.06 25.56
N GLY A 13 10.22 -11.39 24.26
CA GLY A 13 10.21 -12.79 23.84
C GLY A 13 10.59 -13.04 22.38
N PRO A 14 11.13 -14.24 22.08
CA PRO A 14 11.43 -14.65 20.71
C PRO A 14 10.14 -14.87 19.91
N LEU A 15 10.16 -14.46 18.64
CA LEU A 15 9.03 -14.54 17.72
C LEU A 15 8.43 -15.95 17.61
N GLU A 16 9.27 -16.98 17.75
CA GLU A 16 8.86 -18.38 17.70
C GLU A 16 7.92 -18.78 18.85
N GLY A 17 8.12 -18.22 20.04
CA GLY A 17 7.23 -18.44 21.19
C GLY A 17 5.87 -17.76 21.00
N GLU A 18 5.84 -16.63 20.31
CA GLU A 18 4.60 -15.91 19.97
C GLU A 18 3.77 -16.66 18.95
N VAL A 19 4.40 -17.27 17.94
CA VAL A 19 3.70 -18.05 16.91
C VAL A 19 2.90 -19.18 17.53
N GLY A 20 3.50 -19.94 18.44
CA GLY A 20 2.82 -21.06 19.11
C GLY A 20 1.62 -20.61 19.95
N ALA A 21 1.72 -19.44 20.60
CA ALA A 21 0.65 -18.90 21.43
C ALA A 21 -0.48 -18.25 20.62
N LEU A 22 -0.16 -17.53 19.54
CA LEU A 22 -1.12 -16.73 18.78
C LEU A 22 -1.83 -17.53 17.69
N ALA A 23 -1.16 -18.51 17.04
CA ALA A 23 -1.74 -19.25 15.91
C ALA A 23 -3.08 -19.93 16.25
N PRO A 24 -3.23 -20.65 17.39
CA PRO A 24 -4.50 -21.29 17.73
C PRO A 24 -5.63 -20.27 17.97
N VAL A 25 -5.31 -19.12 18.57
CA VAL A 25 -6.31 -18.10 18.90
C VAL A 25 -6.77 -17.32 17.67
N LEU A 26 -5.86 -17.10 16.73
CA LEU A 26 -6.14 -16.45 15.45
C LEU A 26 -6.77 -17.41 14.43
N GLY A 27 -6.78 -18.71 14.70
CA GLY A 27 -7.30 -19.73 13.79
C GLY A 27 -6.46 -19.90 12.52
N VAL A 28 -5.17 -19.54 12.56
CA VAL A 28 -4.25 -19.60 11.41
C VAL A 28 -3.17 -20.65 11.63
N GLY A 29 -2.58 -21.15 10.54
CA GLY A 29 -1.46 -22.07 10.63
C GLY A 29 -0.20 -21.38 11.18
N ALA A 30 0.61 -22.09 11.97
CA ALA A 30 1.86 -21.54 12.51
C ALA A 30 2.84 -21.06 11.41
N TYR A 31 2.85 -21.70 10.24
CA TYR A 31 3.65 -21.26 9.09
C TYR A 31 3.14 -19.93 8.52
N GLU A 32 1.84 -19.81 8.31
CA GLU A 32 1.20 -18.59 7.81
C GLU A 32 1.44 -17.42 8.78
N LEU A 33 1.26 -17.65 10.07
CA LEU A 33 1.54 -16.63 11.08
C LEU A 33 3.00 -16.20 11.09
N ARG A 34 3.97 -17.13 10.97
CA ARG A 34 5.39 -16.77 10.83
C ARG A 34 5.64 -15.86 9.63
N LEU A 35 5.02 -16.16 8.50
CA LEU A 35 5.16 -15.36 7.29
C LEU A 35 4.59 -13.94 7.50
N SER A 36 3.42 -13.84 8.13
CA SER A 36 2.81 -12.55 8.47
C SER A 36 3.66 -11.75 9.45
N LEU A 37 4.17 -12.36 10.51
CA LEU A 37 5.01 -11.70 11.52
C LEU A 37 6.41 -11.34 10.99
N ALA A 38 6.88 -11.94 9.90
CA ALA A 38 8.11 -11.53 9.23
C ALA A 38 7.95 -10.22 8.44
N ALA A 39 6.72 -9.78 8.17
CA ALA A 39 6.46 -8.51 7.50
C ALA A 39 6.72 -7.31 8.43
N THR A 40 7.10 -6.18 7.84
CA THR A 40 7.23 -4.92 8.59
C THR A 40 5.86 -4.52 9.15
N PRO A 41 5.74 -4.19 10.45
CA PRO A 41 4.49 -3.66 11.01
C PRO A 41 3.99 -2.41 10.27
N PRO A 42 2.69 -2.06 10.32
CA PRO A 42 1.63 -2.81 10.97
C PRO A 42 1.30 -4.11 10.22
N VAL A 43 1.09 -5.21 10.94
CA VAL A 43 0.68 -6.50 10.36
C VAL A 43 -0.75 -6.78 10.78
N VAL A 44 -1.65 -6.94 9.81
CA VAL A 44 -3.02 -7.37 10.07
C VAL A 44 -3.00 -8.85 10.45
N LEU A 45 -3.48 -9.16 11.64
CA LEU A 45 -3.48 -10.53 12.18
C LEU A 45 -4.88 -11.13 12.26
N TRP A 46 -5.92 -10.28 12.26
CA TRP A 46 -7.30 -10.72 12.32
C TRP A 46 -8.21 -9.75 11.59
N THR A 47 -9.18 -10.29 10.88
CA THR A 47 -10.29 -9.55 10.27
C THR A 47 -11.60 -10.29 10.54
N GLY A 48 -12.69 -9.55 10.71
CA GLY A 48 -14.00 -10.15 10.97
C GLY A 48 -15.09 -9.11 11.16
N ASN A 49 -16.33 -9.55 11.34
CA ASN A 49 -17.48 -8.64 11.50
C ASN A 49 -17.93 -8.50 12.97
N GLU A 50 -17.36 -9.27 13.88
CA GLU A 50 -17.73 -9.29 15.29
C GLU A 50 -16.82 -8.38 16.12
N LEU A 51 -17.39 -7.33 16.71
CA LEU A 51 -16.65 -6.36 17.51
C LEU A 51 -16.01 -7.00 18.75
N ASP A 52 -16.71 -7.91 19.42
CA ASP A 52 -16.22 -8.53 20.66
C ASP A 52 -15.08 -9.54 20.38
N ALA A 53 -15.12 -10.22 19.24
CA ALA A 53 -13.99 -11.02 18.77
C ALA A 53 -12.76 -10.13 18.50
N ALA A 54 -12.93 -9.00 17.81
CA ALA A 54 -11.86 -8.04 17.56
C ALA A 54 -11.23 -7.52 18.86
N LYS A 55 -12.07 -7.14 19.84
CA LYS A 55 -11.62 -6.71 21.17
C LYS A 55 -10.86 -7.79 21.92
N SER A 56 -11.31 -9.03 21.82
CA SER A 56 -10.65 -10.18 22.47
C SER A 56 -9.26 -10.42 21.89
N VAL A 57 -9.10 -10.38 20.56
CA VAL A 57 -7.79 -10.48 19.90
C VAL A 57 -6.89 -9.29 20.28
N LEU A 58 -7.43 -8.07 20.30
CA LEU A 58 -6.69 -6.88 20.72
C LEU A 58 -6.18 -6.99 22.16
N ALA A 59 -7.05 -7.42 23.09
CA ALA A 59 -6.70 -7.61 24.50
C ALA A 59 -5.63 -8.69 24.68
N LEU A 60 -5.72 -9.79 23.93
CA LEU A 60 -4.71 -10.84 23.92
C LEU A 60 -3.33 -10.29 23.51
N LEU A 61 -3.26 -9.57 22.39
CA LEU A 61 -1.99 -9.03 21.88
C LEU A 61 -1.38 -8.03 22.89
N ARG A 62 -2.19 -7.13 23.45
CA ARG A 62 -1.73 -6.14 24.44
C ARG A 62 -1.32 -6.78 25.76
N GLY A 63 -2.06 -7.79 26.23
CA GLY A 63 -1.74 -8.54 27.45
C GLY A 63 -0.38 -9.25 27.37
N ARG A 64 0.12 -9.50 26.15
CA ARG A 64 1.45 -10.06 25.88
C ARG A 64 2.54 -8.99 25.65
N GLY A 65 2.19 -7.71 25.78
CA GLY A 65 3.13 -6.58 25.65
C GLY A 65 3.37 -6.08 24.23
N HIS A 66 2.63 -6.60 23.23
CA HIS A 66 2.69 -6.09 21.87
C HIS A 66 1.98 -4.74 21.76
N GLY A 67 2.50 -3.88 20.88
CA GLY A 67 1.72 -2.77 20.36
C GLY A 67 0.68 -3.33 19.39
N ALA A 68 -0.59 -3.10 19.68
CA ALA A 68 -1.68 -3.56 18.84
C ALA A 68 -2.83 -2.55 18.84
N VAL A 69 -3.52 -2.46 17.71
CA VAL A 69 -4.68 -1.60 17.50
C VAL A 69 -5.78 -2.34 16.74
N ALA A 70 -7.01 -1.86 16.89
CA ALA A 70 -8.13 -2.30 16.10
C ALA A 70 -8.84 -1.09 15.48
N CYS A 71 -9.38 -1.24 14.28
CA CYS A 71 -10.21 -0.24 13.63
C CYS A 71 -11.36 -0.91 12.87
N ASP A 72 -12.39 -0.14 12.53
CA ASP A 72 -13.33 -0.54 11.49
C ASP A 72 -12.71 -0.20 10.14
N ALA A 73 -12.64 -1.15 9.22
CA ALA A 73 -12.16 -0.90 7.86
C ALA A 73 -12.99 0.18 7.16
N ALA A 74 -14.26 0.35 7.52
CA ALA A 74 -15.11 1.41 6.98
C ALA A 74 -14.71 2.82 7.45
N SER A 75 -13.92 2.96 8.52
CA SER A 75 -13.39 4.26 8.98
C SER A 75 -12.07 4.65 8.32
N VAL A 76 -11.51 3.79 7.47
CA VAL A 76 -10.27 4.08 6.74
C VAL A 76 -10.61 5.00 5.58
N ALA A 77 -10.05 6.21 5.58
CA ALA A 77 -10.13 7.09 4.43
C ALA A 77 -9.31 6.46 3.28
N SER A 78 -9.95 6.26 2.13
CA SER A 78 -9.25 5.83 0.92
C SER A 78 -8.39 6.97 0.38
N SER A 79 -7.32 6.63 -0.33
CA SER A 79 -6.47 7.57 -1.06
C SER A 79 -7.25 8.54 -1.94
N ASP A 80 -8.34 8.09 -2.56
CA ASP A 80 -9.22 8.92 -3.40
C ASP A 80 -10.09 9.91 -2.59
N ALA A 81 -10.37 9.60 -1.33
CA ALA A 81 -11.12 10.47 -0.42
C ALA A 81 -10.22 11.48 0.31
N MET A 82 -8.90 11.30 0.28
CA MET A 82 -7.95 12.24 0.87
C MET A 82 -7.71 13.44 -0.03
N ALA A 83 -7.45 14.61 0.56
CA ALA A 83 -7.08 15.77 -0.23
C ALA A 83 -5.68 15.56 -0.83
N SER A 84 -5.59 15.56 -2.16
CA SER A 84 -4.33 15.38 -2.90
C SER A 84 -3.97 16.67 -3.65
N PRO A 85 -3.39 17.68 -2.97
CA PRO A 85 -3.06 18.95 -3.60
C PRO A 85 -2.00 18.77 -4.69
N ARG A 86 -2.08 19.59 -5.75
CA ARG A 86 -1.11 19.58 -6.87
C ARG A 86 0.02 20.61 -6.70
N SER A 87 -0.09 21.47 -5.71
CA SER A 87 0.89 22.50 -5.37
C SER A 87 0.82 22.74 -3.89
N PHE A 88 1.89 23.27 -3.32
CA PHE A 88 1.92 23.65 -1.93
C PHE A 88 2.74 24.92 -1.72
N SER A 89 2.50 25.57 -0.60
CA SER A 89 3.33 26.65 -0.08
C SER A 89 3.63 26.42 1.39
N PHE A 90 4.86 26.71 1.79
CA PHE A 90 5.23 26.68 3.20
C PHE A 90 4.90 28.02 3.83
N THR A 91 4.01 28.02 4.82
CA THR A 91 3.76 29.17 5.69
C THR A 91 4.53 29.00 7.01
N PRO A 92 4.62 30.05 7.85
CA PRO A 92 5.21 29.93 9.18
C PRO A 92 4.53 28.88 10.06
N ASP A 93 3.21 28.71 9.90
CA ASP A 93 2.38 27.88 10.78
C ASP A 93 1.89 26.57 10.13
N GLY A 94 2.09 26.38 8.83
CA GLY A 94 1.60 25.19 8.13
C GLY A 94 2.11 25.01 6.70
N LEU A 95 1.59 23.96 6.08
CA LEU A 95 1.66 23.71 4.65
C LEU A 95 0.32 24.14 4.04
N ASP A 96 0.31 25.28 3.34
CA ASP A 96 -0.91 26.00 2.99
C ASP A 96 -1.82 26.20 4.23
N ASP A 97 -3.08 25.76 4.15
CA ASP A 97 -4.06 25.83 5.23
C ASP A 97 -3.91 24.70 6.27
N PHE A 98 -2.98 23.75 6.06
CA PHE A 98 -2.74 22.64 6.97
C PHE A 98 -1.70 23.00 8.03
N ARG A 99 -2.15 23.27 9.25
CA ARG A 99 -1.27 23.71 10.34
C ARG A 99 -0.34 22.60 10.83
N TYR A 100 0.92 22.93 11.12
CA TYR A 100 1.89 21.97 11.66
C TYR A 100 1.46 21.40 13.02
N ALA A 101 0.75 22.19 13.83
CA ALA A 101 0.25 21.75 15.13
C ALA A 101 -0.79 20.60 15.02
N ASP A 102 -1.53 20.60 13.92
CA ASP A 102 -2.59 19.64 13.65
C ASP A 102 -2.07 18.38 12.91
N MET A 103 -0.82 18.40 12.44
CA MET A 103 -0.13 17.21 11.94
C MET A 103 0.11 16.23 13.09
N LEU A 104 -0.52 15.06 12.98
CA LEU A 104 -0.35 13.94 13.89
C LEU A 104 0.77 13.02 13.42
N ALA A 105 0.79 12.69 12.12
CA ALA A 105 1.82 11.83 11.55
C ALA A 105 2.19 12.21 10.11
N LEU A 106 3.44 11.95 9.75
CA LEU A 106 4.05 12.06 8.44
C LEU A 106 4.51 10.65 8.05
N LEU A 107 3.74 9.97 7.20
CA LEU A 107 4.00 8.58 6.84
C LEU A 107 4.45 8.48 5.39
N VAL A 108 5.72 8.13 5.17
CA VAL A 108 6.27 7.97 3.82
C VAL A 108 5.97 6.56 3.31
N ALA A 109 5.35 6.47 2.14
CA ALA A 109 4.94 5.21 1.55
C ALA A 109 5.25 5.13 0.05
N THR A 110 5.01 3.96 -0.55
CA THR A 110 5.10 3.74 -1.99
C THR A 110 3.85 3.04 -2.51
N HIS A 111 3.13 3.75 -3.37
CA HIS A 111 2.05 3.17 -4.15
C HIS A 111 2.63 2.41 -5.34
N VAL A 112 2.12 1.22 -5.58
CA VAL A 112 2.51 0.36 -6.68
C VAL A 112 1.26 0.00 -7.46
N ARG A 113 1.29 0.29 -8.76
CA ARG A 113 0.27 -0.12 -9.72
C ARG A 113 0.92 -1.05 -10.73
N HIS A 114 0.38 -2.25 -10.85
CA HIS A 114 0.79 -3.24 -11.83
C HIS A 114 -0.29 -3.36 -12.90
N GLU A 115 0.09 -3.38 -14.17
CA GLU A 115 -0.81 -3.60 -15.29
C GLU A 115 -0.20 -4.68 -16.19
N GLU A 116 -0.92 -5.80 -16.32
CA GLU A 116 -0.55 -6.90 -17.19
C GLU A 116 -1.58 -7.01 -18.32
N THR A 117 -1.13 -6.78 -19.55
CA THR A 117 -1.94 -6.94 -20.77
C THR A 117 -1.50 -8.20 -21.49
N ASN A 118 -2.43 -9.13 -21.68
CA ASN A 118 -2.25 -10.35 -22.44
C ASN A 118 -3.07 -10.28 -23.73
N GLU A 119 -2.42 -10.02 -24.86
CA GLU A 119 -3.03 -10.04 -26.20
C GLU A 119 -2.73 -11.38 -26.90
N GLN A 120 -3.76 -12.13 -27.29
CA GLN A 120 -3.61 -13.33 -28.12
C GLN A 120 -3.91 -13.01 -29.59
N HIS A 121 -2.85 -12.85 -30.40
CA HIS A 121 -2.98 -12.77 -31.85
C HIS A 121 -2.97 -14.16 -32.48
N THR A 122 -4.07 -14.53 -33.14
CA THR A 122 -4.09 -15.73 -34.00
C THR A 122 -3.63 -15.34 -35.40
N GLU A 123 -2.41 -15.73 -35.77
CA GLU A 123 -1.96 -15.64 -37.16
C GLU A 123 -2.27 -16.94 -37.90
N LYS A 124 -2.84 -16.84 -39.10
CA LYS A 124 -2.91 -17.96 -40.05
C LYS A 124 -1.75 -17.82 -41.03
N LYS A 125 -0.76 -18.70 -40.93
CA LYS A 125 0.35 -18.77 -41.90
C LYS A 125 0.01 -19.81 -42.95
N LEU A 126 0.00 -19.39 -44.21
CA LEU A 126 -0.08 -20.28 -45.37
C LEU A 126 1.23 -21.08 -45.44
N SER A 127 1.18 -22.40 -45.18
CA SER A 127 2.35 -23.26 -45.32
C SER A 127 2.49 -23.70 -46.78
N LEU A 128 3.22 -22.91 -47.57
CA LEU A 128 3.56 -23.23 -48.97
C LEU A 128 4.26 -24.58 -49.11
N SER A 129 5.06 -24.99 -48.12
CA SER A 129 5.79 -26.28 -48.11
C SER A 129 4.89 -27.51 -47.97
N ARG A 130 3.66 -27.41 -47.42
CA ARG A 130 2.69 -28.53 -47.42
C ARG A 130 1.79 -28.55 -48.65
N ALA A 131 1.59 -27.39 -49.30
CA ALA A 131 0.72 -27.29 -50.47
C ALA A 131 1.28 -28.05 -51.70
N ALA A 132 2.60 -28.17 -51.81
CA ALA A 132 3.26 -28.91 -52.88
C ALA A 132 3.16 -30.44 -52.72
N LEU A 133 3.02 -30.95 -51.48
CA LEU A 133 2.96 -32.39 -51.20
C LEU A 133 1.54 -32.95 -51.14
N SER A 134 0.52 -32.09 -50.97
CA SER A 134 -0.89 -32.51 -50.80
C SER A 134 -1.76 -32.37 -52.05
N GLY A 135 -1.19 -32.11 -53.22
CA GLY A 135 -1.95 -32.02 -54.48
C GLY A 135 -2.93 -30.86 -54.56
N GLY A 136 -2.65 -29.72 -53.90
CA GLY A 136 -3.45 -28.49 -54.03
C GLY A 136 -4.39 -28.18 -52.86
N LEU A 137 -4.44 -29.01 -51.81
CA LEU A 137 -5.21 -28.71 -50.60
C LEU A 137 -4.36 -27.94 -49.57
N VAL A 138 -4.63 -26.65 -49.45
CA VAL A 138 -3.95 -25.70 -48.55
C VAL A 138 -4.41 -25.92 -47.11
N LEU A 139 -3.62 -26.67 -46.33
CA LEU A 139 -3.75 -26.72 -44.87
C LEU A 139 -3.08 -25.48 -44.26
N SER A 140 -3.86 -24.45 -43.92
CA SER A 140 -3.36 -23.28 -43.18
C SER A 140 -2.87 -23.70 -41.78
N LYS A 141 -1.67 -23.28 -41.37
CA LYS A 141 -1.18 -23.46 -40.00
C LYS A 141 -1.67 -22.28 -39.16
N LYS A 142 -2.52 -22.56 -38.16
CA LYS A 142 -2.92 -21.59 -37.14
C LYS A 142 -1.79 -21.52 -36.10
N SER A 143 -1.20 -20.36 -35.88
CA SER A 143 -0.27 -20.10 -34.77
C SER A 143 -0.84 -19.02 -33.87
N THR A 144 -1.03 -19.35 -32.59
CA THR A 144 -1.40 -18.38 -31.55
C THR A 144 -0.12 -17.74 -31.03
N VAL A 145 0.06 -16.44 -31.27
CA VAL A 145 1.13 -15.64 -30.67
C VAL A 145 0.53 -14.93 -29.45
N SER A 146 1.02 -15.26 -28.26
CA SER A 146 0.66 -14.57 -27.03
C SER A 146 1.66 -13.45 -26.80
N LYS A 147 1.21 -12.19 -26.79
CA LYS A 147 2.00 -11.03 -26.43
C LYS A 147 1.62 -10.64 -25.01
N GLN A 148 2.53 -10.88 -24.06
CA GLN A 148 2.40 -10.47 -22.67
C GLN A 148 3.20 -9.18 -22.50
N SER A 149 2.55 -8.08 -22.14
CA SER A 149 3.21 -6.85 -21.70
C SER A 149 2.86 -6.57 -20.25
N SER A 150 3.88 -6.35 -19.44
CA SER A 150 3.76 -6.05 -18.01
C SER A 150 4.33 -4.66 -17.76
N SER A 151 3.58 -3.80 -17.07
CA SER A 151 4.02 -2.49 -16.61
C SER A 151 3.87 -2.43 -15.10
N GLU A 152 4.89 -1.90 -14.41
CA GLU A 152 4.86 -1.64 -12.98
C GLU A 152 5.22 -0.17 -12.75
N GLU A 153 4.30 0.59 -12.17
CA GLU A 153 4.49 1.97 -11.79
C GLU A 153 4.64 2.06 -10.27
N ARG A 154 5.70 2.73 -9.81
CA ARG A 154 5.95 3.00 -8.38
C ARG A 154 5.96 4.49 -8.13
N GLU A 155 5.08 4.95 -7.24
CA GLU A 155 4.97 6.36 -6.87
C GLU A 155 5.27 6.53 -5.37
N PRO A 156 6.29 7.33 -5.00
CA PRO A 156 6.45 7.79 -3.62
C PRO A 156 5.30 8.72 -3.21
N VAL A 157 4.74 8.47 -2.03
CA VAL A 157 3.66 9.29 -1.46
C VAL A 157 3.95 9.60 0.00
N LEU A 158 3.42 10.73 0.48
CA LEU A 158 3.49 11.13 1.88
C LEU A 158 2.05 11.35 2.40
N TYR A 159 1.64 10.54 3.36
CA TYR A 159 0.42 10.77 4.11
C TYR A 159 0.70 11.80 5.21
N VAL A 160 -0.04 12.90 5.21
CA VAL A 160 -0.06 13.87 6.30
C VAL A 160 -1.34 13.66 7.08
N MET A 161 -1.21 12.98 8.21
CA MET A 161 -2.34 12.55 9.01
C MET A 161 -2.74 13.66 9.98
N HIS A 162 -3.98 14.11 9.91
CA HIS A 162 -4.52 15.14 10.79
C HIS A 162 -4.94 14.55 12.15
N ARG A 163 -4.74 15.32 13.23
CA ARG A 163 -5.02 14.90 14.61
C ARG A 163 -6.50 14.64 14.91
N SER A 164 -7.42 15.28 14.19
CA SER A 164 -8.87 15.03 14.33
C SER A 164 -9.33 13.68 13.77
N GLY A 165 -8.49 12.99 12.97
CA GLY A 165 -8.90 11.79 12.24
C GLY A 165 -9.67 12.05 10.93
N SER A 166 -9.77 13.32 10.50
CA SER A 166 -10.37 13.72 9.23
C SER A 166 -9.52 14.81 8.56
N GLY A 167 -9.68 14.99 7.25
CA GLY A 167 -8.92 16.01 6.50
C GLY A 167 -7.46 15.63 6.26
N HIS A 168 -7.16 14.33 6.11
CA HIS A 168 -5.83 13.86 5.74
C HIS A 168 -5.40 14.39 4.37
N LEU A 169 -4.10 14.66 4.21
CA LEU A 169 -3.51 14.95 2.91
C LEU A 169 -2.75 13.73 2.37
N LEU A 170 -2.80 13.54 1.07
CA LEU A 170 -1.97 12.60 0.34
C LEU A 170 -1.09 13.37 -0.67
N LEU A 171 0.18 13.54 -0.33
CA LEU A 171 1.15 14.25 -1.14
C LEU A 171 1.82 13.25 -2.09
N ARG A 172 1.40 13.25 -3.36
CA ARG A 172 1.87 12.32 -4.39
C ARG A 172 3.04 12.89 -5.18
N ALA A 173 4.20 12.23 -5.15
CA ALA A 173 5.44 12.80 -5.66
C ALA A 173 5.37 13.19 -7.15
N GLY A 174 4.71 12.38 -7.99
CA GLY A 174 4.63 12.61 -9.43
C GLY A 174 3.66 13.74 -9.82
N SER A 175 2.67 14.03 -8.98
CA SER A 175 1.62 15.02 -9.28
C SER A 175 1.88 16.42 -8.68
N LEU A 176 2.82 16.53 -7.74
CA LEU A 176 3.12 17.77 -7.03
C LEU A 176 3.98 18.72 -7.85
N ARG A 177 3.62 20.01 -7.82
CA ARG A 177 4.48 21.11 -8.25
C ARG A 177 5.33 21.56 -7.07
N TYR A 178 6.64 21.45 -7.23
CA TYR A 178 7.63 21.77 -6.18
C TYR A 178 8.04 23.24 -6.12
N THR A 179 7.30 24.14 -6.77
CA THR A 179 7.57 25.59 -6.71
C THR A 179 7.57 26.13 -5.27
N GLY A 180 6.83 25.49 -4.36
CA GLY A 180 6.83 25.80 -2.92
C GLY A 180 8.15 25.55 -2.19
N LEU A 181 9.12 24.86 -2.80
CA LEU A 181 10.46 24.69 -2.24
C LEU A 181 11.38 25.92 -2.47
N GLY A 182 11.01 26.82 -3.38
CA GLY A 182 11.80 28.01 -3.71
C GLY A 182 13.22 27.66 -4.19
N GLU A 183 14.23 28.27 -3.58
CA GLU A 183 15.65 28.03 -3.93
C GLU A 183 16.15 26.60 -3.61
N ARG A 184 15.37 25.83 -2.86
CA ARG A 184 15.69 24.44 -2.49
C ARG A 184 15.18 23.41 -3.49
N ILE A 185 14.67 23.83 -4.65
CA ILE A 185 14.27 22.89 -5.70
C ILE A 185 15.51 22.12 -6.18
N GLY A 186 15.47 20.80 -5.99
CA GLY A 186 16.40 19.82 -6.53
C GLY A 186 16.16 19.51 -8.00
N ARG A 187 17.04 18.68 -8.56
CA ARG A 187 17.11 18.36 -10.01
C ARG A 187 16.10 17.33 -10.45
N THR A 188 15.57 16.54 -9.52
CA THR A 188 14.65 15.43 -9.82
C THR A 188 13.41 15.49 -8.94
N VAL A 189 12.31 14.88 -9.41
CA VAL A 189 11.08 14.71 -8.61
C VAL A 189 11.36 14.00 -7.29
N HIS A 190 12.20 12.95 -7.32
CA HIS A 190 12.57 12.21 -6.13
C HIS A 190 13.32 13.08 -5.11
N GLU A 191 14.33 13.83 -5.56
CA GLU A 191 15.09 14.75 -4.70
C GLU A 191 14.17 15.82 -4.10
N ASN A 192 13.31 16.43 -4.92
CA ASN A 192 12.33 17.41 -4.47
C ASN A 192 11.37 16.86 -3.41
N PHE A 193 10.90 15.62 -3.61
CA PHE A 193 10.04 14.95 -2.63
C PHE A 193 10.75 14.71 -1.30
N GLN A 194 12.02 14.28 -1.31
CA GLN A 194 12.81 14.11 -0.09
C GLN A 194 13.08 15.44 0.65
N ILE A 195 13.31 16.53 -0.10
CA ILE A 195 13.46 17.86 0.47
C ILE A 195 12.15 18.31 1.15
N LEU A 196 11.00 18.11 0.50
CA LEU A 196 9.67 18.37 1.08
C LEU A 196 9.46 17.59 2.39
N VAL A 197 9.72 16.28 2.38
CA VAL A 197 9.59 15.41 3.57
C VAL A 197 10.48 15.91 4.71
N THR A 198 11.73 16.26 4.40
CA THR A 198 12.71 16.75 5.39
C THR A 198 12.23 18.07 6.02
N LEU A 199 11.80 19.03 5.21
CA LEU A 199 11.29 20.32 5.69
C LEU A 199 10.03 20.16 6.53
N LEU A 200 9.10 19.27 6.15
CA LEU A 200 7.91 18.99 6.96
C LEU A 200 8.29 18.38 8.32
N ARG A 201 9.26 17.47 8.35
CA ARG A 201 9.74 16.87 9.61
C ARG A 201 10.39 17.91 10.52
N GLU A 202 11.17 18.82 9.95
CA GLU A 202 11.79 19.93 10.69
C GLU A 202 10.76 20.91 11.26
N ARG A 203 9.70 21.22 10.49
CA ARG A 203 8.69 22.22 10.86
C ARG A 203 7.54 21.68 11.72
N ALA A 204 7.27 20.38 11.64
CA ALA A 204 6.29 19.68 12.46
C ALA A 204 6.97 18.63 13.37
N PRO A 205 7.87 19.03 14.28
CA PRO A 205 8.63 18.09 15.11
C PRO A 205 7.77 17.27 16.09
N LYS A 206 6.51 17.68 16.30
CA LYS A 206 5.53 16.96 17.13
C LYS A 206 4.74 15.90 16.36
N ALA A 207 4.83 15.89 15.02
CA ALA A 207 4.21 14.86 14.21
C ALA A 207 5.09 13.60 14.24
N LEU A 208 4.47 12.43 14.41
CA LEU A 208 5.16 11.16 14.27
C LEU A 208 5.72 11.05 12.84
N PHE A 209 7.00 10.75 12.69
CA PHE A 209 7.59 10.42 11.40
C PHE A 209 7.78 8.90 11.30
N ASP A 210 7.30 8.29 10.22
CA ASP A 210 7.49 6.87 9.96
C ASP A 210 7.65 6.61 8.46
N ASP A 211 8.68 5.86 8.07
CA ASP A 211 9.00 5.53 6.68
C ASP A 211 8.89 4.03 6.38
N ARG A 212 8.38 3.23 7.33
CA ARG A 212 8.32 1.78 7.19
C ARG A 212 7.42 1.29 6.05
N LEU A 213 6.54 2.17 5.54
CA LEU A 213 5.64 1.90 4.40
C LEU A 213 6.29 2.15 3.04
N GLN A 214 7.56 2.58 2.98
CA GLN A 214 8.30 2.69 1.72
C GLN A 214 8.54 1.33 1.05
N LYS A 215 8.62 0.24 1.83
CA LYS A 215 8.65 -1.11 1.26
C LYS A 215 7.24 -1.46 0.78
N PRO A 216 7.04 -1.71 -0.54
CA PRO A 216 5.72 -1.99 -1.05
C PRO A 216 5.07 -3.16 -0.34
N ARG A 217 3.83 -2.95 0.10
CA ARG A 217 2.97 -4.03 0.58
C ARG A 217 2.42 -4.79 -0.62
N ARG A 218 2.23 -6.11 -0.47
CA ARG A 218 1.57 -6.92 -1.49
C ARG A 218 0.12 -6.44 -1.62
N GLY A 219 -0.24 -5.91 -2.79
CA GLY A 219 -1.62 -5.52 -3.08
C GLY A 219 -2.53 -6.73 -3.22
N SER A 220 -3.76 -6.62 -2.71
CA SER A 220 -4.81 -7.63 -2.78
C SER A 220 -5.84 -7.33 -3.87
N LEU A 221 -5.89 -6.09 -4.38
CA LEU A 221 -6.85 -5.69 -5.40
C LEU A 221 -6.39 -6.18 -6.78
N LEU A 222 -7.07 -7.19 -7.31
CA LEU A 222 -6.93 -7.66 -8.68
C LEU A 222 -8.20 -7.28 -9.45
N ALA A 223 -8.09 -6.31 -10.35
CA ALA A 223 -9.13 -6.03 -11.33
C ALA A 223 -8.78 -6.78 -12.63
N VAL A 224 -9.65 -7.70 -13.05
CA VAL A 224 -9.52 -8.42 -14.32
C VAL A 224 -10.57 -7.89 -15.29
N SER A 225 -10.13 -7.45 -16.47
CA SER A 225 -11.01 -6.96 -17.53
C SER A 225 -10.59 -7.52 -18.90
N GLY A 226 -11.53 -7.50 -19.85
CA GLY A 226 -11.30 -7.95 -21.23
C GLY A 226 -11.95 -9.29 -21.60
N THR A 227 -11.66 -9.77 -22.81
CA THR A 227 -12.22 -11.01 -23.37
C THR A 227 -11.26 -12.19 -23.18
N SER A 228 -11.68 -13.41 -23.51
CA SER A 228 -10.80 -14.60 -23.47
C SER A 228 -9.52 -14.43 -24.34
N ARG A 229 -9.52 -13.52 -25.32
CA ARG A 229 -8.36 -13.22 -26.19
C ARG A 229 -7.54 -12.00 -25.77
N GLU A 230 -8.07 -11.17 -24.89
CA GLU A 230 -7.44 -9.93 -24.43
C GLU A 230 -7.75 -9.78 -22.94
N ARG A 231 -6.76 -10.06 -22.08
CA ARG A 231 -6.93 -10.01 -20.62
C ARG A 231 -6.03 -8.91 -20.06
N ASN A 232 -6.64 -7.90 -19.45
CA ASN A 232 -5.97 -6.87 -18.67
C ASN A 232 -6.15 -7.16 -17.18
N ILE A 233 -5.05 -7.39 -16.48
CA ILE A 233 -5.01 -7.54 -15.02
C ILE A 233 -4.34 -6.29 -14.46
N VAL A 234 -5.11 -5.48 -13.74
CA VAL A 234 -4.59 -4.33 -13.00
C VAL A 234 -4.59 -4.70 -11.52
N SER A 235 -3.45 -4.55 -10.85
CA SER A 235 -3.39 -4.61 -9.40
C SER A 235 -2.79 -3.34 -8.78
N SER A 236 -3.21 -3.06 -7.55
CA SER A 236 -2.77 -1.89 -6.80
C SER A 236 -2.62 -2.25 -5.33
N ASN A 237 -1.69 -1.59 -4.65
CA ASN A 237 -1.49 -1.71 -3.19
C ASN A 237 -2.01 -0.50 -2.39
N GLU A 238 -2.73 0.43 -3.03
CA GLU A 238 -3.17 1.68 -2.39
C GLU A 238 -4.06 1.40 -1.17
N ALA A 239 -5.04 0.50 -1.28
CA ALA A 239 -5.95 0.18 -0.18
C ALA A 239 -5.22 -0.43 1.03
N GLU A 240 -4.23 -1.30 0.81
CA GLU A 240 -3.41 -1.88 1.86
C GLU A 240 -2.49 -0.83 2.50
N THR A 241 -2.04 0.15 1.71
CA THR A 241 -1.21 1.26 2.18
C THR A 241 -2.05 2.25 3.00
N ASP A 242 -3.26 2.58 2.55
CA ASP A 242 -4.24 3.41 3.28
C ASP A 242 -4.57 2.80 4.64
N LEU A 243 -4.88 1.49 4.67
CA LEU A 243 -5.13 0.77 5.90
C LEU A 243 -3.91 0.81 6.83
N ALA A 244 -2.71 0.55 6.31
CA ALA A 244 -1.49 0.59 7.11
C ALA A 244 -1.21 2.00 7.68
N ALA A 245 -1.41 3.05 6.88
CA ALA A 245 -1.27 4.44 7.31
C ALA A 245 -2.28 4.79 8.42
N HIS A 246 -3.54 4.37 8.25
CA HIS A 246 -4.57 4.53 9.27
C HIS A 246 -4.22 3.80 10.57
N LEU A 247 -3.79 2.53 10.49
CA LEU A 247 -3.41 1.73 11.66
C LEU A 247 -2.22 2.35 12.43
N LEU A 248 -1.19 2.86 11.73
CA LEU A 248 -0.08 3.58 12.37
C LEU A 248 -0.55 4.86 13.05
N THR A 249 -1.52 5.57 12.46
CA THR A 249 -2.10 6.77 13.03
C THR A 249 -2.89 6.47 14.31
N VAL A 250 -3.73 5.42 14.29
CA VAL A 250 -4.45 4.95 15.48
C VAL A 250 -3.47 4.49 16.55
N ALA A 251 -2.37 3.83 16.17
CA ALA A 251 -1.32 3.42 17.10
C ALA A 251 -0.65 4.61 17.76
N ALA A 252 -0.35 5.68 17.00
CA ALA A 252 0.21 6.92 17.52
C ALA A 252 -0.70 7.56 18.58
N LEU A 253 -2.00 7.64 18.28
CA LEU A 253 -2.99 8.18 19.22
C LEU A 253 -3.12 7.36 20.51
N GLN A 254 -2.87 6.05 20.44
CA GLN A 254 -3.03 5.12 21.56
C GLN A 254 -1.71 4.77 22.26
N GLY A 255 -0.58 5.39 21.86
CA GLY A 255 0.75 5.08 22.40
C GLY A 255 1.21 3.64 22.11
N GLN A 256 0.83 3.09 20.95
CA GLN A 256 1.08 1.70 20.54
C GLN A 256 2.10 1.59 19.38
N VAL A 257 2.86 2.64 19.09
CA VAL A 257 3.86 2.69 17.99
C VAL A 257 5.17 2.04 18.40
#